data_AF-A0A0F9U5W1-F1
#
_entry.id   AF-A0A0F9U5W1-F1
#
_cell.length_a   1.000
_cell.length_b   1.000
_cell.length_c   1.000
_cell.angle_alpha   90.00
_cell.angle_beta   90.00
_cell.angle_gamma   90.00
#
_symmetry.space_group_name_H-M   'P 1'
#
loop_
_entity.id
_entity.type
_entity.pdbx_description
1 polymer ?
#
loop_
_entity_poly.entity_id
_entity_poly.type
_entity_poly.pdbx_seq_one_letter_code
_entity_poly.pdbx_strand_id
1 'polypeptide(L)'
;MENPGKHEAKLICAWCGAEMGSKKGFTEEGAVSHGICPKCKEKYFGNPYHPPNISVTEATPKDLALLYIKVTGRSPEYGRVRN
;
A
#
# COMPACT_ATOMS: atom_id res chain seq x y z
N MET A 1 -23.36 19.30 23.29
CA MET A 1 -22.74 18.21 22.51
C MET A 1 -23.51 18.15 21.21
N GLU A 2 -22.97 18.75 20.14
CA GLU A 2 -23.62 18.71 18.83
C GLU A 2 -23.48 17.29 18.27
N ASN A 3 -24.61 16.71 17.85
CA ASN A 3 -24.64 15.40 17.22
C ASN A 3 -23.93 15.56 15.86
N PRO A 4 -22.83 14.85 15.55
CA PRO A 4 -22.21 14.98 14.24
C PRO A 4 -23.24 14.50 13.23
N GLY A 5 -23.86 15.45 12.51
CA GLY A 5 -24.81 15.15 11.47
C GLY A 5 -24.17 14.26 10.41
N LYS A 6 -24.98 13.65 9.55
CA LYS A 6 -24.43 13.04 8.33
C LYS A 6 -24.01 14.17 7.39
N HIS A 7 -22.74 14.53 7.38
CA HIS A 7 -22.16 15.53 6.48
C HIS A 7 -21.45 14.85 5.30
N GLU A 8 -21.15 15.62 4.28
CA GLU A 8 -20.49 15.15 3.07
C GLU A 8 -18.99 15.46 3.14
N ALA A 9 -18.15 14.42 3.10
CA ALA A 9 -16.70 14.59 3.01
C ALA A 9 -16.27 14.64 1.54
N LYS A 10 -15.43 15.63 1.19
CA LYS A 10 -14.74 15.65 -0.11
C LYS A 10 -13.65 14.59 -0.13
N LEU A 11 -13.54 13.84 -1.21
CA LEU A 11 -12.50 12.83 -1.40
C LEU A 11 -11.41 13.38 -2.32
N ILE A 12 -10.19 13.49 -1.80
CA ILE A 12 -9.03 14.01 -2.54
C ILE A 12 -7.93 12.95 -2.61
N CYS A 13 -7.27 12.83 -3.76
CA CYS A 13 -6.11 11.96 -3.90
C CYS A 13 -4.91 12.54 -3.12
N ALA A 14 -4.35 11.78 -2.18
CA ALA A 14 -3.21 12.23 -1.39
C ALA A 14 -1.90 12.34 -2.20
N TRP A 15 -1.83 11.73 -3.38
CA TRP A 15 -0.63 11.72 -4.23
C TRP A 15 -0.59 12.82 -5.27
N CYS A 16 -1.74 13.20 -5.82
CA CYS A 16 -1.81 14.18 -6.91
C CYS A 16 -2.80 15.33 -6.67
N GLY A 17 -3.53 15.33 -5.55
CA GLY A 17 -4.52 16.35 -5.23
C GLY A 17 -5.79 16.28 -6.08
N ALA A 18 -5.95 15.29 -6.96
CA ALA A 18 -7.14 15.17 -7.80
C ALA A 18 -8.39 14.93 -6.95
N GLU A 19 -9.45 15.67 -7.23
CA GLU A 19 -10.77 15.44 -6.65
C GLU A 19 -11.36 14.13 -7.19
N MET A 20 -11.84 13.29 -6.29
CA MET A 20 -12.35 11.94 -6.56
C MET A 20 -13.84 11.82 -6.25
N GLY A 21 -14.52 12.93 -5.99
CA GLY A 21 -15.92 13.01 -5.61
C GLY A 21 -16.11 13.22 -4.11
N SER A 22 -17.25 12.79 -3.59
CA SER A 22 -17.63 13.02 -2.20
C SER A 22 -18.40 11.84 -1.61
N LYS A 23 -18.35 11.69 -0.28
CA LYS A 23 -19.02 10.61 0.43
C LYS A 23 -19.77 11.15 1.65
N LYS A 24 -21.05 10.79 1.75
CA LYS A 24 -21.86 11.07 2.94
C LYS A 24 -21.45 10.15 4.09
N GLY A 25 -21.21 10.71 5.26
CA GLY A 25 -20.82 9.97 6.46
C GLY A 25 -21.02 10.79 7.72
N PHE A 26 -20.79 10.18 8.88
CA PHE A 26 -20.69 10.92 10.14
C PHE A 26 -19.33 11.61 10.17
N THR A 27 -19.31 12.87 9.76
CA THR A 27 -18.09 13.66 9.62
C THR A 27 -18.44 15.12 9.90
N GLU A 28 -17.43 15.98 10.03
CA GLU A 28 -17.66 17.42 10.25
C GLU A 28 -18.03 18.10 8.93
N GLU A 29 -18.75 19.22 9.01
CA GLU A 29 -19.04 20.02 7.82
C GLU A 29 -17.75 20.51 7.16
N GLY A 30 -17.61 20.28 5.86
CA GLY A 30 -16.40 20.64 5.11
C GLY A 30 -15.23 19.66 5.25
N ALA A 31 -15.45 18.48 5.86
CA ALA A 31 -14.40 17.48 6.01
C ALA A 31 -13.79 17.03 4.66
N VAL A 32 -12.48 16.76 4.70
CA VAL A 32 -11.72 16.21 3.58
C VAL A 32 -11.17 14.85 3.96
N SER A 33 -11.47 13.84 3.14
CA SER A 33 -10.93 12.49 3.24
C SER A 33 -9.91 12.26 2.12
N HIS A 34 -8.83 11.56 2.45
CA HIS A 34 -7.74 11.30 1.52
C HIS A 34 -7.75 9.85 1.04
N GLY A 35 -7.53 9.65 -0.26
CA GLY A 35 -7.42 8.32 -0.90
C GLY A 35 -6.35 8.28 -1.99
N ILE A 36 -6.28 7.18 -2.75
CA ILE A 36 -5.39 7.04 -3.91
C ILE A 36 -6.25 6.88 -5.17
N CYS A 37 -6.11 7.80 -6.13
CA CYS A 37 -6.84 7.70 -7.39
C CYS A 37 -6.33 6.53 -8.25
N PRO A 38 -7.14 5.95 -9.16
CA PRO A 38 -6.74 4.84 -9.99
C PRO A 38 -5.44 5.08 -10.79
N LYS A 39 -5.24 6.31 -11.29
CA LYS A 39 -4.02 6.70 -12.02
C LYS A 39 -2.76 6.62 -11.13
N CYS A 40 -2.85 7.13 -9.90
CA CYS A 40 -1.74 7.01 -8.94
C CYS A 40 -1.57 5.57 -8.46
N LYS A 41 -2.66 4.83 -8.29
CA LYS A 41 -2.61 3.42 -7.92
C LYS A 41 -1.84 2.61 -8.97
N GLU A 42 -2.14 2.78 -10.24
CA GLU A 42 -1.41 2.11 -11.33
C GLU A 42 0.05 2.59 -11.42
N LYS A 43 0.28 3.90 -11.40
CA LYS A 43 1.63 4.48 -11.51
C LYS A 43 2.60 4.00 -10.43
N TYR A 44 2.11 3.91 -9.19
CA TYR A 44 2.98 3.61 -8.03
C TYR A 44 2.86 2.18 -7.52
N PHE A 45 1.74 1.50 -7.78
CA PHE A 45 1.46 0.16 -7.25
C PHE A 45 1.08 -0.87 -8.33
N GLY A 46 1.02 -0.48 -9.61
CA GLY A 46 0.73 -1.38 -10.73
C GLY A 46 1.94 -2.20 -11.19
N ASN A 47 3.11 -2.03 -10.58
CA ASN A 47 4.29 -2.79 -10.94
C ASN A 47 4.23 -4.21 -10.35
N PRO A 48 4.21 -5.29 -11.17
CA PRO A 48 4.26 -6.68 -10.67
C PRO A 48 5.59 -7.03 -9.97
N TYR A 49 6.60 -6.16 -10.05
CA TYR A 49 7.84 -6.26 -9.29
C TYR A 49 7.79 -5.56 -7.93
N HIS A 50 6.66 -4.93 -7.56
CA HIS A 50 6.44 -4.64 -6.16
C HIS A 50 6.20 -5.99 -5.48
N PRO A 51 7.11 -6.46 -4.60
CA PRO A 51 6.82 -7.66 -3.86
C PRO A 51 5.47 -7.44 -3.17
N PRO A 52 4.58 -8.45 -3.15
CA PRO A 52 3.38 -8.36 -2.32
C PRO A 52 3.82 -7.87 -0.95
N ASN A 53 2.98 -7.07 -0.31
CA ASN A 53 3.21 -6.56 1.03
C ASN A 53 3.13 -7.76 1.99
N ILE A 54 4.12 -8.65 1.90
CA ILE A 54 4.31 -9.81 2.75
C ILE A 54 4.69 -9.18 4.07
N SER A 55 3.76 -9.21 5.01
CA SER A 55 4.10 -9.06 6.41
C SER A 55 5.27 -10.01 6.67
N VAL A 56 6.42 -9.43 7.07
CA VAL A 56 7.69 -10.14 7.28
C VAL A 56 7.55 -11.32 8.28
N THR A 57 6.41 -11.41 8.95
CA THR A 57 5.98 -12.47 9.86
C THR A 57 5.69 -13.81 9.20
N GLU A 58 5.50 -13.88 7.87
CA GLU A 58 5.13 -15.14 7.17
C GLU A 58 6.17 -15.63 6.15
N ALA A 59 7.23 -14.85 5.89
CA ALA A 59 8.25 -15.24 4.93
C ALA A 59 9.16 -16.33 5.50
N THR A 60 9.20 -17.50 4.86
CA THR A 60 10.15 -18.55 5.25
C THR A 60 11.58 -18.15 4.83
N PRO A 61 12.61 -18.76 5.43
CA PRO A 61 14.00 -18.54 4.98
C PRO A 61 14.22 -18.83 3.48
N LYS A 62 13.42 -19.73 2.89
CA LYS A 62 13.46 -20.03 1.45
C LYS A 62 12.87 -18.90 0.60
N ASP A 63 11.82 -18.23 1.08
CA ASP A 63 11.19 -17.12 0.36
C ASP A 63 12.14 -15.91 0.32
N LEU A 64 12.84 -15.65 1.43
CA LEU A 64 13.87 -14.62 1.51
C LEU A 64 15.07 -14.94 0.61
N ALA A 65 15.50 -16.21 0.56
CA ALA A 65 16.56 -16.66 -0.35
C ALA A 65 16.22 -16.39 -1.82
N LEU A 66 15.00 -16.76 -2.23
CA LEU A 66 14.53 -16.57 -3.61
C LEU A 66 14.41 -15.09 -3.97
N LEU A 67 13.95 -14.26 -3.04
CA LEU A 67 13.89 -12.81 -3.24
C LEU A 67 15.30 -12.22 -3.42
N TYR A 68 16.26 -12.63 -2.59
CA TYR A 68 17.65 -12.16 -2.70
C TYR A 68 18.26 -12.50 -4.06
N ILE A 69 18.07 -13.71 -4.57
CA ILE A 69 18.54 -14.12 -5.90
C ILE A 69 17.92 -13.25 -6.98
N LYS A 70 16.61 -13.04 -6.94
CA LYS A 70 15.89 -12.24 -7.95
C LYS A 70 16.34 -10.78 -7.96
N VAL A 71 16.61 -10.20 -6.79
CA VAL A 71 16.98 -8.78 -6.66
C VAL A 71 18.45 -8.56 -7.02
N THR A 72 19.33 -9.47 -6.62
CA THR A 72 20.78 -9.25 -6.72
C THR A 72 21.45 -10.03 -7.86
N GLY A 73 20.75 -11.01 -8.44
CA GLY A 73 21.33 -11.98 -9.37
C GLY A 73 22.36 -12.92 -8.74
N ARG A 74 22.55 -12.86 -7.41
CA ARG A 74 23.55 -13.66 -6.69
C ARG A 74 22.86 -14.81 -5.99
N SER A 75 23.38 -16.03 -6.18
CA SER A 75 23.00 -17.15 -5.33
C SER A 75 23.47 -16.86 -3.91
N PRO A 76 22.59 -16.83 -2.90
CA PRO A 76 23.03 -16.79 -1.52
C PRO A 76 23.84 -18.05 -1.27
N GLU A 77 25.09 -17.89 -0.87
CA GLU A 77 25.92 -18.99 -0.40
C GLU A 77 25.34 -19.43 0.95
N TYR A 78 24.24 -20.19 0.91
CA TYR A 78 23.78 -20.90 2.10
C TYR A 78 24.86 -21.90 2.43
N GLY A 79 25.63 -21.54 3.47
CA GLY A 79 26.74 -22.33 3.96
C GLY A 79 26.33 -23.79 4.06
N ARG A 80 27.14 -24.65 3.43
CA ARG A 80 27.10 -26.09 3.66
C ARG A 80 27.04 -26.30 5.17
N VAL A 81 25.91 -26.77 5.67
CA VAL A 81 25.87 -27.38 7.00
C VAL A 81 26.82 -28.57 6.87
N ARG A 82 28.02 -28.43 7.43
CA ARG A 82 28.92 -29.57 7.58
C ARG A 82 28.21 -30.53 8.54
N ASN A 83 28.11 -31.77 8.05
CA ASN A 83 27.47 -32.94 8.60
C ASN A 83 27.61 -33.08 10.13
#